data_AF-A8GAG0-F1
#
_entry.id   AF-A8GAG0-F1
#
_cell.length_a   1.000
_cell.length_b   1.000
_cell.length_c   1.000
_cell.angle_alpha   90.00
_cell.angle_beta   90.00
_cell.angle_gamma   90.00
#
_symmetry.space_group_name_H-M   'P 1'
#
loop_
_entity.id
_entity.type
_entity.pdbx_description
1 polymer ?
#
loop_
_entity_poly.entity_id
_entity_poly.type
_entity_poly.pdbx_seq_one_letter_code
_entity_poly.pdbx_strand_id
1 'polypeptide(L)'
;MLSKVVKWLFQLPGRLFGGIFRSRLTIFIFFMLIAVGVFSAKRYLRAHQNDDEFVSVIPTDYNRAIQREMPLREAREQCGGPLHDNAGQPWPTSAGFLHQAEHQANGRLQQLTLDNQNNDFPVLVKLETPGQPQQLAEVFIPAAGSFHLKTNPAGEYVLKVRNIKSGCNFRSRPFTLNSQQNWRLPLTPQTDGSVRLQPISDREF
;
A
#
# COMPACT_ATOMS: atom_id res chain seq x y z
N MET A 1 -8.35 0.49 -68.18
CA MET A 1 -9.29 -0.43 -67.49
C MET A 1 -10.07 0.19 -66.31
N LEU A 2 -9.82 1.44 -65.90
CA LEU A 2 -10.63 2.12 -64.85
C LEU A 2 -11.96 2.72 -65.34
N SER A 3 -12.12 3.00 -66.65
CA SER A 3 -13.34 3.63 -67.20
C SER A 3 -14.57 2.69 -67.23
N LYS A 4 -14.38 1.37 -67.10
CA LYS A 4 -15.48 0.40 -67.06
C LYS A 4 -16.13 0.24 -65.67
N VAL A 5 -15.44 0.63 -64.59
CA VAL A 5 -15.95 0.46 -63.22
C VAL A 5 -16.86 1.62 -62.81
N VAL A 6 -16.57 2.84 -63.28
CA VAL A 6 -17.38 4.04 -62.98
C VAL A 6 -18.74 4.02 -63.68
N LYS A 7 -18.85 3.41 -64.86
CA LYS A 7 -20.14 3.23 -65.56
C LYS A 7 -21.08 2.24 -64.86
N TRP A 8 -20.55 1.30 -64.09
CA TRP A 8 -21.37 0.33 -63.34
C TRP A 8 -21.98 0.94 -62.06
N LEU A 9 -21.27 1.86 -61.42
CA LEU A 9 -21.72 2.51 -60.18
C LEU A 9 -22.86 3.55 -60.40
N PHE A 10 -22.95 4.14 -61.60
CA PHE A 10 -23.98 5.14 -61.92
C PHE A 10 -25.18 4.61 -62.72
N GLN A 11 -25.18 3.34 -63.14
CA GLN A 11 -26.35 2.72 -63.82
C GLN A 11 -27.30 1.97 -62.88
N LEU A 12 -26.98 1.86 -61.59
CA LEU A 12 -27.82 1.18 -60.60
C LEU A 12 -28.95 1.99 -59.94
N PRO A 13 -29.08 3.34 -60.03
CA PRO A 13 -30.24 3.99 -59.42
C PRO A 13 -31.50 3.95 -60.30
N GLY A 14 -31.38 3.68 -61.60
CA GLY A 14 -32.52 3.77 -62.52
C GLY A 14 -33.46 2.56 -62.53
N ARG A 15 -32.97 1.36 -62.19
CA ARG A 15 -33.73 0.10 -62.40
C ARG A 15 -34.29 -0.53 -61.13
N LEU A 16 -33.75 -0.18 -59.95
CA LEU A 16 -34.27 -0.64 -58.66
C LEU A 16 -35.19 0.39 -57.97
N PHE A 17 -35.02 1.69 -58.27
CA PHE A 17 -35.84 2.76 -57.67
C PHE A 17 -36.99 3.26 -58.54
N GLY A 18 -37.12 2.78 -59.79
CA GLY A 18 -38.18 3.24 -60.72
C GLY A 18 -39.61 3.01 -60.22
N GLY A 19 -39.82 2.03 -59.34
CA GLY A 19 -41.13 1.79 -58.71
C GLY A 19 -41.44 2.72 -57.53
N ILE A 20 -40.42 3.17 -56.81
CA ILE A 20 -40.57 3.94 -55.56
C ILE A 20 -40.93 5.40 -55.85
N PHE A 21 -40.53 5.93 -57.01
CA PHE A 21 -40.79 7.33 -57.42
C PHE A 21 -42.05 7.52 -58.28
N ARG A 22 -42.90 6.50 -58.43
CA ARG A 22 -44.07 6.55 -59.31
C ARG A 22 -45.28 7.27 -58.70
N SER A 23 -45.34 7.35 -57.38
CA SER A 23 -46.38 8.06 -56.61
C SER A 23 -45.73 9.03 -55.65
N ARG A 24 -46.30 10.24 -55.51
CA ARG A 24 -45.82 11.21 -54.51
C ARG A 24 -45.85 10.61 -53.09
N LEU A 25 -46.80 9.71 -52.83
CA LEU A 25 -46.96 9.04 -51.53
C LEU A 25 -45.76 8.13 -51.17
N THR A 26 -45.27 7.32 -52.11
CA THR A 26 -44.15 6.39 -51.85
C THR A 26 -42.83 7.14 -51.67
N ILE A 27 -42.67 8.29 -52.32
CA ILE A 27 -41.54 9.20 -52.09
C ILE A 27 -41.60 9.77 -50.67
N PHE A 28 -42.77 10.26 -50.24
CA PHE A 28 -42.95 10.75 -48.87
C PHE A 28 -42.70 9.66 -47.83
N ILE A 29 -43.18 8.44 -48.03
CA ILE A 29 -42.94 7.31 -47.12
C ILE A 29 -41.45 6.96 -47.07
N PHE A 30 -40.75 6.96 -48.21
CA PHE A 30 -39.33 6.68 -48.25
C PHE A 30 -38.50 7.72 -47.48
N PHE A 31 -38.76 9.02 -47.71
CA PHE A 31 -38.11 10.08 -46.94
C PHE A 31 -38.52 10.08 -45.46
N MET A 32 -39.76 9.69 -45.14
CA MET A 32 -40.22 9.55 -43.75
C MET A 32 -39.51 8.41 -43.04
N LEU A 33 -39.30 7.27 -43.69
CA LEU A 33 -38.52 6.15 -43.14
C LEU A 33 -37.04 6.52 -42.95
N ILE A 34 -36.44 7.28 -43.88
CA ILE A 34 -35.07 7.79 -43.71
C ILE A 34 -35.02 8.79 -42.54
N ALA A 35 -36.00 9.69 -42.43
CA ALA A 35 -36.07 10.65 -41.33
C ALA A 35 -36.26 9.94 -39.98
N VAL A 36 -37.11 8.91 -39.91
CA VAL A 36 -37.27 8.06 -38.72
C VAL A 36 -35.97 7.35 -38.39
N GLY A 37 -35.28 6.76 -39.38
CA GLY A 37 -33.98 6.12 -39.20
C GLY A 37 -32.92 7.04 -38.60
N VAL A 38 -32.76 8.25 -39.16
CA VAL A 38 -31.85 9.29 -38.64
C VAL A 38 -32.28 9.76 -37.26
N PHE A 39 -33.58 9.88 -37.00
CA PHE A 39 -34.11 10.27 -35.69
C PHE A 39 -33.89 9.18 -34.63
N SER A 40 -34.06 7.90 -34.99
CA SER A 40 -33.75 6.77 -34.11
C SER A 40 -32.27 6.62 -33.85
N ALA A 41 -31.38 6.84 -34.83
CA ALA A 41 -29.93 6.84 -34.61
C ALA A 41 -29.50 8.01 -33.71
N LYS A 42 -30.06 9.21 -33.93
CA LYS A 42 -29.82 10.38 -33.06
C LYS A 42 -30.38 10.19 -31.65
N ARG A 43 -31.51 9.49 -31.50
CA ARG A 43 -32.09 9.14 -30.19
C ARG A 43 -31.30 8.02 -29.52
N TYR A 44 -30.73 7.08 -30.28
CA TYR A 44 -29.85 6.03 -29.75
C TYR A 44 -28.52 6.61 -29.25
N LEU A 45 -27.92 7.54 -30.02
CA LEU A 45 -26.73 8.27 -29.56
C LEU A 45 -27.04 9.20 -28.38
N ARG A 46 -28.21 9.86 -28.34
CA ARG A 46 -28.62 10.64 -27.15
C ARG A 46 -28.99 9.80 -25.94
N ALA A 47 -29.53 8.59 -26.13
CA ALA A 47 -29.77 7.65 -25.03
C ALA A 47 -28.44 7.16 -24.45
N HIS A 48 -27.41 6.97 -25.28
CA HIS A 48 -26.07 6.62 -24.82
C HIS A 48 -25.24 7.80 -24.29
N GLN A 49 -25.63 9.05 -24.61
CA GLN A 49 -24.93 10.26 -24.16
C GLN A 49 -25.57 10.90 -22.91
N ASN A 50 -26.73 10.39 -22.48
CA ASN A 50 -27.34 10.74 -21.20
C ASN A 50 -26.97 9.77 -20.05
N ASP A 51 -26.07 8.81 -20.31
CA ASP A 51 -25.36 8.06 -19.25
C ASP A 51 -24.05 8.77 -18.80
N ASP A 52 -23.73 9.92 -19.40
CA ASP A 52 -22.62 10.80 -19.00
C ASP A 52 -23.13 12.08 -18.29
N GLU A 53 -24.25 12.01 -17.58
CA GLU A 53 -24.68 13.04 -16.63
C GLU A 53 -24.17 12.71 -15.23
N PHE A 54 -23.07 13.34 -14.88
CA PHE A 54 -22.77 13.96 -13.59
C PHE A 54 -23.74 13.61 -12.43
N VAL A 55 -23.64 12.39 -11.90
CA VAL A 55 -24.23 12.07 -10.59
C VAL A 55 -23.34 12.75 -9.55
N SER A 56 -23.86 13.81 -8.93
CA SER A 56 -23.37 14.32 -7.65
C SER A 56 -23.59 13.25 -6.59
N VAL A 57 -22.69 12.26 -6.54
CA VAL A 57 -22.63 11.31 -5.43
C VAL A 57 -22.10 12.11 -4.25
N ILE A 58 -22.97 12.30 -3.24
CA ILE A 58 -22.60 12.62 -1.85
C ILE A 58 -21.25 11.95 -1.56
N PRO A 59 -20.25 12.62 -0.98
CA PRO A 59 -18.89 12.10 -0.91
C PRO A 59 -18.82 10.87 0.02
N THR A 60 -19.26 9.74 -0.48
CA THR A 60 -19.09 8.42 0.11
C THR A 60 -17.64 8.05 -0.12
N ASP A 61 -16.81 8.47 0.82
CA ASP A 61 -15.83 7.61 1.48
C ASP A 61 -15.02 6.65 0.58
N TYR A 62 -14.62 7.09 -0.61
CA TYR A 62 -13.60 6.39 -1.42
C TYR A 62 -12.22 6.41 -0.73
N ASN A 63 -12.09 7.20 0.33
CA ASN A 63 -10.93 7.27 1.21
C ASN A 63 -10.84 6.10 2.20
N ARG A 64 -11.84 5.21 2.30
CA ARG A 64 -11.79 4.08 3.26
C ARG A 64 -11.27 2.75 2.73
N ALA A 65 -11.01 2.60 1.42
CA ALA A 65 -10.55 1.31 0.88
C ALA A 65 -9.42 1.40 -0.14
N ILE A 66 -8.82 2.58 -0.36
CA ILE A 66 -7.41 2.61 -0.75
C ILE A 66 -6.66 2.34 0.54
N GLN A 67 -6.21 1.10 0.76
CA GLN A 67 -5.01 0.89 1.55
C GLN A 67 -4.00 1.84 0.93
N ARG A 68 -3.75 2.98 1.58
CA ARG A 68 -2.71 3.91 1.19
C ARG A 68 -1.42 3.11 1.33
N GLU A 69 -1.07 2.36 0.29
CA GLU A 69 0.31 2.09 -0.04
C GLU A 69 0.90 3.48 -0.10
N MET A 70 1.63 3.78 0.97
CA MET A 70 2.26 5.05 1.18
C MET A 70 2.97 5.47 -0.11
N PRO A 71 2.95 6.77 -0.47
CA PRO A 71 3.63 7.25 -1.66
C PRO A 71 5.03 6.65 -1.73
N LEU A 72 5.40 6.06 -2.87
CA LEU A 72 6.66 5.33 -3.07
C LEU A 72 7.92 6.09 -2.59
N ARG A 73 7.82 7.42 -2.48
CA ARG A 73 8.85 8.30 -1.91
C ARG A 73 8.93 8.20 -0.38
N GLU A 74 7.81 8.30 0.32
CA GLU A 74 7.74 8.04 1.77
C GLU A 74 8.18 6.59 2.06
N ALA A 75 7.77 5.65 1.18
CA ALA A 75 8.37 4.32 0.89
C ALA A 75 9.85 4.23 1.22
N ARG A 76 10.59 4.90 0.34
CA ARG A 76 12.03 4.84 0.26
C ARG A 76 12.73 5.53 1.40
N GLU A 77 12.10 6.53 2.01
CA GLU A 77 12.70 7.22 3.18
C GLU A 77 12.66 6.32 4.42
N GLN A 78 11.64 5.48 4.54
CA GLN A 78 11.42 4.60 5.69
C GLN A 78 12.04 3.21 5.51
N CYS A 79 12.20 2.77 4.26
CA CYS A 79 12.66 1.43 3.90
C CYS A 79 13.84 1.49 2.92
N GLY A 80 15.01 0.99 3.34
CA GLY A 80 16.24 0.94 2.54
C GLY A 80 16.39 -0.30 1.64
N GLY A 81 15.46 -1.26 1.68
CA GLY A 81 15.58 -2.56 1.02
C GLY A 81 16.20 -3.64 1.91
N PRO A 82 16.25 -4.91 1.46
CA PRO A 82 16.74 -6.01 2.27
C PRO A 82 18.18 -5.81 2.76
N LEU A 83 18.44 -6.09 4.03
CA LEU A 83 19.79 -6.10 4.58
C LEU A 83 20.42 -7.49 4.43
N HIS A 84 21.46 -7.57 3.61
CA HIS A 84 22.14 -8.83 3.31
C HIS A 84 23.01 -9.35 4.46
N ASP A 85 23.58 -8.45 5.25
CA ASP A 85 24.49 -8.78 6.34
C ASP A 85 24.38 -7.75 7.49
N ASN A 86 25.04 -8.07 8.60
CA ASN A 86 25.25 -7.19 9.74
C ASN A 86 26.57 -6.43 9.55
N ALA A 87 26.57 -5.42 8.67
CA ALA A 87 27.72 -4.57 8.39
C ALA A 87 29.00 -5.37 8.03
N GLY A 88 28.85 -6.31 7.08
CA GLY A 88 29.91 -7.18 6.59
C GLY A 88 30.09 -8.50 7.37
N GLN A 89 29.31 -8.72 8.44
CA GLN A 89 29.26 -9.99 9.18
C GLN A 89 27.95 -10.73 8.88
N PRO A 90 27.95 -12.07 8.81
CA PRO A 90 26.70 -12.81 8.63
C PRO A 90 25.74 -12.59 9.80
N TRP A 91 24.44 -12.59 9.52
CA TRP A 91 23.43 -12.58 10.58
C TRP A 91 23.56 -13.83 11.46
N PRO A 92 23.39 -13.71 12.79
CA PRO A 92 23.36 -14.87 13.67
C PRO A 92 22.25 -15.86 13.30
N THR A 93 22.44 -17.14 13.62
CA THR A 93 21.41 -18.17 13.40
C THR A 93 20.35 -18.22 14.50
N SER A 94 20.63 -17.58 15.65
CA SER A 94 19.78 -17.55 16.83
C SER A 94 19.63 -16.13 17.37
N ALA A 95 18.59 -15.91 18.18
CA ALA A 95 18.36 -14.61 18.80
C ALA A 95 19.48 -14.28 19.78
N GLY A 96 20.02 -13.06 19.72
CA GLY A 96 21.16 -12.69 20.55
C GLY A 96 21.54 -11.22 20.46
N PHE A 97 22.37 -10.78 21.40
CA PHE A 97 22.97 -9.45 21.35
C PHE A 97 23.97 -9.35 20.20
N LEU A 98 23.85 -8.30 19.40
CA LEU A 98 24.92 -7.83 18.51
C LEU A 98 25.83 -6.85 19.25
N HIS A 99 25.22 -6.07 20.14
CA HIS A 99 25.91 -5.17 21.04
C HIS A 99 25.11 -5.08 22.34
N GLN A 100 25.78 -5.16 23.48
CA GLN A 100 25.18 -4.93 24.79
C GLN A 100 26.06 -3.94 25.52
N ALA A 101 25.49 -2.82 25.96
CA ALA A 101 26.23 -1.89 26.79
C ALA A 101 26.60 -2.56 28.12
N GLU A 102 27.82 -2.30 28.60
CA GLU A 102 28.26 -2.68 29.94
C GLU A 102 27.46 -1.88 30.97
N HIS A 103 26.33 -2.41 31.38
CA HIS A 103 25.55 -1.82 32.46
C HIS A 103 26.18 -2.12 33.82
N GLN A 104 26.52 -1.06 34.57
CA GLN A 104 26.69 -1.15 36.02
C GLN A 104 25.30 -1.28 36.66
N ALA A 105 24.81 -2.52 36.79
CA ALA A 105 23.51 -2.80 37.37
C ALA A 105 23.53 -2.65 38.90
N ASN A 106 23.48 -1.41 39.39
CA ASN A 106 23.18 -1.14 40.80
C ASN A 106 21.65 -1.17 40.99
N GLY A 107 21.05 -2.36 41.06
CA GLY A 107 19.61 -2.50 41.35
C GLY A 107 18.95 -3.78 40.86
N ARG A 108 17.66 -3.94 41.20
CA ARG A 108 16.85 -5.08 40.76
C ARG A 108 16.51 -4.96 39.28
N LEU A 109 17.02 -5.89 38.47
CA LEU A 109 16.69 -5.97 37.04
C LEU A 109 15.32 -6.62 36.82
N GLN A 110 14.66 -6.23 35.73
CA GLN A 110 13.41 -6.79 35.26
C GLN A 110 13.60 -7.47 33.90
N GLN A 111 12.87 -8.55 33.65
CA GLN A 111 12.90 -9.24 32.37
C GLN A 111 11.94 -8.57 31.37
N LEU A 112 12.47 -8.22 30.21
CA LEU A 112 11.75 -7.76 29.03
C LEU A 112 11.87 -8.82 27.93
N THR A 113 10.74 -9.24 27.38
CA THR A 113 10.70 -10.16 26.23
C THR A 113 10.41 -9.38 24.97
N LEU A 114 11.32 -9.43 24.00
CA LEU A 114 11.12 -8.95 22.64
C LEU A 114 10.55 -10.11 21.81
N ASP A 115 9.35 -9.94 21.27
CA ASP A 115 8.59 -11.01 20.64
C ASP A 115 8.43 -10.80 19.13
N ASN A 116 9.14 -11.61 18.35
CA ASN A 116 9.08 -11.65 16.89
C ASN A 116 8.27 -12.87 16.38
N GLN A 117 7.51 -13.57 17.23
CA GLN A 117 6.82 -14.82 16.87
C GLN A 117 5.82 -14.66 15.71
N ASN A 118 5.22 -13.47 15.58
CA ASN A 118 4.19 -13.20 14.58
C ASN A 118 4.74 -12.61 13.27
N ASN A 119 6.06 -12.49 13.12
CA ASN A 119 6.69 -12.00 11.89
C ASN A 119 7.40 -13.15 11.16
N ASP A 120 7.22 -13.22 9.84
CA ASP A 120 7.89 -14.17 8.93
C ASP A 120 9.29 -13.68 8.50
N PHE A 121 9.78 -12.59 9.09
CA PHE A 121 11.06 -11.96 8.79
C PHE A 121 11.90 -11.76 10.06
N PRO A 122 13.24 -11.80 9.92
CA PRO A 122 14.12 -11.43 11.01
C PRO A 122 14.12 -9.92 11.24
N VAL A 123 14.44 -9.52 12.48
CA VAL A 123 14.44 -8.12 12.90
C VAL A 123 15.72 -7.78 13.65
N LEU A 124 16.16 -6.54 13.44
CA LEU A 124 17.17 -5.89 14.26
C LEU A 124 16.47 -4.93 15.22
N VAL A 125 16.76 -5.05 16.50
CA VAL A 125 16.13 -4.26 17.56
C VAL A 125 17.16 -3.45 18.30
N LYS A 126 16.91 -2.14 18.46
CA LYS A 126 17.65 -1.28 19.38
C LYS A 126 16.74 -0.86 20.52
N LEU A 127 17.25 -0.96 21.75
CA LEU A 127 16.61 -0.42 22.94
C LEU A 127 17.49 0.71 23.48
N GLU A 128 16.90 1.88 23.67
CA GLU A 128 17.61 3.12 24.02
C GLU A 128 16.87 3.86 25.15
N THR A 129 17.58 4.73 25.86
CA THR A 129 16.98 5.71 26.77
C THR A 129 16.65 6.99 25.98
N PRO A 130 15.49 7.64 26.16
CA PRO A 130 15.20 8.92 25.52
C PRO A 130 16.25 10.00 25.86
N GLY A 131 16.66 10.79 24.87
CA GLY A 131 17.54 11.96 25.08
C GLY A 131 19.02 11.63 25.37
N GLN A 132 19.34 10.39 25.70
CA GLN A 132 20.71 9.88 25.82
C GLN A 132 20.82 8.58 25.01
N PRO A 133 21.36 8.62 23.78
CA PRO A 133 21.48 7.45 22.91
C PRO A 133 22.61 6.52 23.37
N GLN A 134 22.78 6.30 24.68
CA GLN A 134 23.47 5.10 25.14
C GLN A 134 22.56 3.93 24.77
N GLN A 135 22.95 3.26 23.69
CA GLN A 135 22.30 2.06 23.20
C GLN A 135 22.39 0.96 24.26
N LEU A 136 21.26 0.66 24.90
CA LEU A 136 21.21 -0.29 26.02
C LEU A 136 21.38 -1.72 25.51
N ALA A 137 20.77 -1.99 24.36
CA ALA A 137 20.85 -3.28 23.70
C ALA A 137 20.66 -3.13 22.19
N GLU A 138 21.46 -3.88 21.43
CA GLU A 138 21.22 -4.24 20.05
C GLU A 138 21.02 -5.74 19.95
N VAL A 139 19.88 -6.15 19.41
CA VAL A 139 19.49 -7.55 19.39
C VAL A 139 19.08 -7.94 17.97
N PHE A 140 19.63 -9.05 17.49
CA PHE A 140 19.09 -9.76 16.34
C PHE A 140 18.08 -10.81 16.80
N ILE A 141 16.91 -10.88 16.15
CA ILE A 141 15.92 -11.91 16.41
C ILE A 141 15.48 -12.51 15.07
N PRO A 142 15.61 -13.83 14.88
CA PRO A 142 15.17 -14.49 13.66
C PRO A 142 13.64 -14.43 13.49
N ALA A 143 13.15 -14.75 12.29
CA ALA A 143 11.73 -14.93 12.03
C ALA A 143 11.13 -15.94 13.03
N ALA A 144 9.91 -15.67 13.49
CA ALA A 144 9.21 -16.45 14.52
C ALA A 144 9.96 -16.62 15.86
N GLY A 145 11.02 -15.83 16.11
CA GLY A 145 11.84 -15.91 17.32
C GLY A 145 11.36 -15.00 18.46
N SER A 146 12.01 -15.11 19.62
CA SER A 146 11.87 -14.15 20.71
C SER A 146 13.18 -14.05 21.49
N PHE A 147 13.39 -12.94 22.19
CA PHE A 147 14.59 -12.72 22.98
C PHE A 147 14.25 -12.12 24.35
N HIS A 148 14.91 -12.61 25.40
CA HIS A 148 14.78 -12.08 26.75
C HIS A 148 16.00 -11.24 27.09
N LEU A 149 15.77 -10.01 27.55
CA LEU A 149 16.81 -9.14 28.04
C LEU A 149 16.42 -8.56 29.40
N LYS A 150 17.42 -8.11 30.15
CA LYS A 150 17.23 -7.53 31.48
C LYS A 150 17.36 -6.02 31.41
N THR A 151 16.40 -5.30 31.97
CA THR A 151 16.33 -3.84 32.01
C THR A 151 16.14 -3.31 33.42
N ASN A 152 16.25 -1.99 33.60
CA ASN A 152 15.88 -1.34 34.84
C ASN A 152 14.35 -1.11 34.88
N PRO A 153 13.64 -1.57 35.93
CA PRO A 153 12.20 -1.38 36.05
C PRO A 153 11.75 0.09 36.19
N ALA A 154 12.64 1.04 36.48
CA ALA A 154 12.30 2.47 36.59
C ALA A 154 12.76 3.30 35.38
N GLY A 155 13.20 2.63 34.31
CA GLY A 155 13.68 3.29 33.09
C GLY A 155 12.55 3.68 32.14
N GLU A 156 12.75 4.80 31.45
CA GLU A 156 12.01 5.14 30.24
C GLU A 156 12.82 4.65 29.03
N TYR A 157 12.12 4.08 28.05
CA TYR A 157 12.75 3.39 26.92
C TYR A 157 12.13 3.80 25.59
N VAL A 158 12.95 3.76 24.56
CA VAL A 158 12.55 3.82 23.15
C VAL A 158 12.98 2.52 22.49
N LEU A 159 12.05 1.89 21.79
CA LEU A 159 12.29 0.71 20.98
C LEU A 159 12.38 1.11 19.51
N LYS A 160 13.44 0.71 18.83
CA LYS A 160 13.55 0.78 17.38
C LYS A 160 13.65 -0.62 16.80
N VAL A 161 12.93 -0.85 15.71
CA VAL A 161 12.86 -2.14 15.03
C VAL A 161 13.13 -1.92 13.55
N ARG A 162 14.09 -2.65 13.00
CA ARG A 162 14.36 -2.71 11.57
C ARG A 162 13.98 -4.08 11.04
N ASN A 163 13.08 -4.11 10.07
CA ASN A 163 12.76 -5.31 9.31
C ASN A 163 13.92 -5.61 8.36
N ILE A 164 14.61 -6.73 8.55
CA ILE A 164 15.80 -7.08 7.75
C ILE A 164 15.42 -7.46 6.31
N LYS A 165 14.21 -8.01 6.09
CA LYS A 165 13.71 -8.40 4.76
C LYS A 165 13.38 -7.20 3.88
N SER A 166 12.87 -6.11 4.45
CA SER A 166 12.45 -4.92 3.68
C SER A 166 13.31 -3.67 3.90
N GLY A 167 14.13 -3.66 4.95
CA GLY A 167 14.88 -2.49 5.41
C GLY A 167 14.02 -1.42 6.07
N CYS A 168 12.74 -1.69 6.34
CA CYS A 168 11.85 -0.71 6.96
C CYS A 168 12.17 -0.50 8.44
N ASN A 169 12.25 0.76 8.85
CA ASN A 169 12.53 1.14 10.23
C ASN A 169 11.29 1.64 10.94
N PHE A 170 11.15 1.25 12.20
CA PHE A 170 10.08 1.66 13.07
C PHE A 170 10.62 2.05 14.44
N ARG A 171 9.93 2.97 15.10
CA ARG A 171 10.27 3.48 16.43
C ARG A 171 9.01 3.59 17.29
N SER A 172 9.13 3.24 18.56
CA SER A 172 8.09 3.49 19.54
C SER A 172 8.12 4.92 20.05
N ARG A 173 6.98 5.40 20.56
CA ARG A 173 7.02 6.48 21.55
C ARG A 173 7.77 6.01 22.80
N PRO A 174 8.34 6.93 23.60
CA PRO A 174 8.89 6.58 24.91
C PRO A 174 7.84 5.84 25.75
N PHE A 175 8.27 4.79 26.45
CA PHE A 175 7.43 4.01 27.34
C PHE A 175 8.20 3.60 28.59
N THR A 176 7.49 3.45 29.69
CA THR A 176 8.06 3.00 30.97
C THR A 176 7.69 1.54 31.22
N LEU A 177 8.66 0.76 31.69
CA LEU A 177 8.37 -0.57 32.21
C LEU A 177 7.85 -0.42 33.65
N ASN A 178 6.82 -1.16 34.03
CA ASN A 178 6.38 -1.23 35.43
C ASN A 178 6.99 -2.48 36.10
N SER A 179 7.31 -2.41 37.39
CA SER A 179 8.05 -3.46 38.10
C SER A 179 7.24 -4.73 38.46
N GLN A 180 5.94 -4.76 38.13
CA GLN A 180 4.97 -5.77 38.59
C GLN A 180 4.56 -6.78 37.49
N GLN A 181 4.98 -6.58 36.23
CA GLN A 181 4.58 -7.42 35.10
C GLN A 181 5.77 -8.07 34.39
N ASN A 182 5.57 -9.28 33.86
CA ASN A 182 6.49 -9.86 32.88
C ASN A 182 6.20 -9.21 31.52
N TRP A 183 7.03 -8.25 31.11
CA TRP A 183 6.80 -7.50 29.88
C TRP A 183 7.11 -8.35 28.65
N ARG A 184 6.17 -8.36 27.70
CA ARG A 184 6.33 -8.96 26.38
C ARG A 184 5.92 -7.93 25.33
N LEU A 185 6.88 -7.48 24.54
CA LEU A 185 6.68 -6.48 23.49
C LEU A 185 6.62 -7.16 22.13
N PRO A 186 5.43 -7.21 21.50
CA PRO A 186 5.33 -7.68 20.13
C PRO A 186 6.05 -6.72 19.18
N LEU A 187 6.85 -7.25 18.27
CA LEU A 187 7.63 -6.49 17.28
C LEU A 187 6.89 -6.30 15.96
N THR A 188 5.56 -6.45 15.98
CA THR A 188 4.69 -6.29 14.82
C THR A 188 4.37 -4.80 14.59
N PRO A 189 4.53 -4.27 13.37
CA PRO A 189 4.28 -2.85 13.09
C PRO A 189 2.82 -2.39 13.24
N GLN A 190 1.85 -3.32 13.26
CA GLN A 190 0.43 -3.02 13.05
C GLN A 190 -0.49 -3.23 14.27
N THR A 191 0.03 -3.54 15.46
CA THR A 191 -0.84 -3.95 16.57
C THR A 191 -1.19 -2.82 17.54
N ASP A 192 -2.41 -2.92 18.07
CA ASP A 192 -3.01 -2.23 19.22
C ASP A 192 -2.36 -2.65 20.56
N GLY A 193 -1.05 -2.95 20.52
CA GLY A 193 -0.28 -3.35 21.68
C GLY A 193 0.02 -2.17 22.60
N SER A 194 0.54 -2.46 23.80
CA SER A 194 0.91 -1.42 24.79
C SER A 194 1.96 -0.43 24.28
N VAL A 195 2.74 -0.81 23.25
CA VAL A 195 3.76 0.02 22.62
C VAL A 195 3.51 0.09 21.11
N ARG A 196 3.06 1.24 20.63
CA ARG A 196 2.81 1.48 19.21
C ARG A 196 4.10 1.87 18.48
N LEU A 197 4.37 1.17 17.37
CA LEU A 197 5.48 1.46 16.47
C LEU A 197 5.03 2.41 15.35
N GLN A 198 5.89 3.38 15.03
CA GLN A 198 5.69 4.36 13.96
C GLN A 198 6.88 4.29 13.00
N PRO A 199 6.67 4.42 11.69
CA PRO A 199 7.77 4.39 10.75
C PRO A 199 8.72 5.57 10.96
N ILE A 200 10.00 5.34 10.76
CA ILE A 200 11.07 6.34 10.85
C ILE A 200 12.04 6.19 9.68
N SER A 201 12.84 7.22 9.44
CA SER A 201 13.86 7.17 8.38
C SER A 201 15.11 6.37 8.79
N ASP A 202 15.93 5.98 7.82
CA ASP A 202 17.24 5.34 8.08
C ASP A 202 18.17 6.17 8.97
N ARG A 203 18.05 7.50 8.95
CA ARG A 203 18.87 8.40 9.77
C ARG A 203 18.46 8.42 11.24
N GLU A 204 17.21 8.06 11.51
CA GLU A 204 16.63 8.07 12.86
C GLU A 204 16.76 6.71 13.55
N PHE A 205 17.21 5.67 12.83
CA PHE A 205 17.39 4.33 13.34
C PHE A 205 18.74 4.14 14.05
#